data_AF-A0A6I3LHM1-F1
#
_entry.id   AF-A0A6I3LHM1-F1
#
_cell.length_a   1.000
_cell.length_b   1.000
_cell.length_c   1.000
_cell.angle_alpha   90.00
_cell.angle_beta   90.00
_cell.angle_gamma   90.00
#
_symmetry.space_group_name_H-M   'P 1'
#
loop_
_entity.id
_entity.type
_entity.pdbx_description
1 polymer ?
#
loop_
_entity_poly.entity_id
_entity_poly.type
_entity_poly.pdbx_seq_one_letter_code
_entity_poly.pdbx_strand_id
1 'polypeptide(L)' 'MKIVSVKNAIEFNIHSEYERLQDQIDQAKLKGQRSLYLEELHSELHLKLIMDNFQIKKIIKNMSPIPFIKRNKKYYVINL' A
#
# COMPACT_ATOMS: atom_id res chain seq x y z
N MET A 1 9.36 -35.80 18.45
CA MET A 1 8.55 -34.75 17.77
C MET A 1 9.26 -33.42 17.94
N LYS A 2 9.72 -32.79 16.85
CA LYS A 2 10.33 -31.45 16.88
C LYS A 2 9.19 -30.44 16.74
N ILE A 3 8.90 -29.70 17.82
CA ILE A 3 7.92 -28.61 17.79
C ILE A 3 8.57 -27.46 17.02
N VAL A 4 8.21 -27.32 15.75
CA VAL A 4 8.55 -26.13 14.96
C VAL A 4 7.67 -25.00 15.46
N SER A 5 8.28 -24.03 16.14
CA SER A 5 7.65 -22.79 16.56
C SER A 5 7.04 -22.14 15.31
N VAL A 6 5.70 -22.06 15.30
CA VAL A 6 4.92 -21.39 14.25
C VAL A 6 5.29 -19.92 14.35
N LYS A 7 6.17 -19.47 13.45
CA LYS A 7 6.45 -18.05 13.23
C LYS A 7 5.11 -17.33 13.16
N ASN A 8 4.91 -16.39 14.08
CA ASN A 8 3.75 -15.52 14.20
C ASN A 8 3.11 -15.29 12.82
N ALA A 9 1.93 -15.89 12.60
CA ALA A 9 1.05 -15.43 11.54
C ALA A 9 0.75 -13.98 11.90
N ILE A 10 1.34 -13.05 11.16
CA ILE A 10 0.99 -11.64 11.26
C ILE A 10 -0.50 -11.61 10.94
N GLU A 11 -1.31 -11.43 11.98
CA GLU A 11 -2.76 -11.48 11.89
C GLU A 11 -3.19 -10.26 11.07
N PHE A 12 -3.33 -10.46 9.76
CA PHE A 12 -3.77 -9.41 8.84
C PHE A 12 -5.25 -9.15 9.12
N ASN A 13 -5.50 -8.15 9.97
CA ASN A 13 -6.84 -7.66 10.22
C ASN A 13 -7.15 -6.55 9.21
N ILE A 14 -7.94 -6.92 8.20
CA ILE A 14 -8.38 -6.02 7.12
C ILE A 14 -9.02 -4.73 7.64
N HIS A 15 -9.73 -4.80 8.78
CA HIS A 15 -10.42 -3.64 9.34
C HIS A 15 -9.43 -2.61 9.86
N SER A 16 -8.50 -3.03 10.71
CA SER A 16 -7.49 -2.14 11.27
C SER A 16 -6.55 -1.54 10.22
N GLU A 17 -6.21 -2.33 9.19
CA GLU A 17 -5.36 -1.82 8.10
C GLU A 17 -6.13 -0.83 7.21
N TYR A 18 -7.43 -1.03 7.04
CA TYR A 18 -8.29 -0.08 6.31
C TYR A 18 -8.43 1.24 7.06
N GLU A 19 -8.68 1.21 8.37
CA GLU A 19 -8.74 2.42 9.20
C GLU A 19 -7.42 3.19 9.17
N ARG A 20 -6.29 2.50 9.34
CA ARG A 20 -4.95 3.11 9.21
C ARG A 20 -4.74 3.77 7.86
N LEU A 21 -5.18 3.12 6.78
CA LEU A 21 -5.06 3.68 5.45
C LEU A 21 -5.97 4.90 5.26
N GLN A 22 -7.17 4.87 5.83
CA GLN A 22 -8.10 6.00 5.81
C GLN A 22 -7.50 7.21 6.52
N ASP A 23 -6.90 7.02 7.68
CA ASP A 23 -6.18 8.08 8.40
C ASP A 23 -5.04 8.67 7.54
N GLN A 24 -4.29 7.83 6.85
CA GLN A 24 -3.24 8.29 5.93
C GLN A 24 -3.79 9.11 4.77
N ILE A 25 -4.92 8.68 4.21
CA ILE A 25 -5.64 9.39 3.15
C ILE A 25 -6.07 10.77 3.64
N ASP A 26 -6.68 10.84 4.83
CA ASP A 26 -7.17 12.10 5.40
C ASP A 26 -6.02 13.05 5.72
N GLN A 27 -4.93 12.54 6.30
CA GLN A 27 -3.71 13.33 6.52
C GLN A 27 -3.08 13.83 5.21
N ALA A 28 -3.10 13.01 4.16
CA ALA A 28 -2.58 13.41 2.85
C ALA A 28 -3.46 14.50 2.20
N LYS A 29 -4.79 14.40 2.33
CA LYS A 29 -5.75 15.44 1.91
C LYS A 29 -5.54 16.75 2.66
N LEU A 30 -5.37 16.70 3.98
CA LEU A 30 -5.07 17.88 4.80
C LEU A 30 -3.76 18.56 4.40
N LYS A 31 -2.78 17.79 3.91
CA LYS A 31 -1.52 18.30 3.36
C LYS A 31 -1.62 18.78 1.91
N GLY A 32 -2.81 18.73 1.29
CA GLY A 32 -3.03 19.11 -0.10
C GLY A 32 -2.43 18.15 -1.12
N GLN A 33 -2.15 16.90 -0.73
CA GLN A 33 -1.63 15.89 -1.64
C GLN A 33 -2.76 15.37 -2.54
N ARG A 34 -2.49 15.26 -3.84
CA ARG A 34 -3.45 14.73 -4.84
C ARG A 34 -3.38 13.22 -5.00
N SER A 35 -2.33 12.59 -4.47
CA SER A 35 -2.09 11.17 -4.67
C SER A 35 -1.29 10.59 -3.50
N LEU A 36 -1.76 9.46 -2.98
CA LEU A 36 -1.05 8.64 -1.99
C LEU A 36 -0.34 7.49 -2.70
N TYR A 37 0.96 7.32 -2.43
CA TYR A 37 1.78 6.25 -3.00
C TYR A 37 2.00 5.16 -1.95
N LEU A 38 1.62 3.94 -2.28
CA LEU A 38 1.77 2.76 -1.44
C LEU A 38 2.67 1.75 -2.14
N GLU A 39 3.62 1.15 -1.42
CA GLU A 39 4.52 0.13 -1.98
C GLU A 39 3.84 -1.23 -2.06
N GLU A 40 3.03 -1.53 -1.04
CA GLU A 40 2.28 -2.76 -0.91
C GLU A 40 0.82 -2.43 -0.62
N LEU A 41 -0.08 -3.19 -1.23
CA LEU A 41 -1.51 -3.09 -1.00
C LEU A 41 -2.07 -4.51 -1.09
N HIS A 42 -2.61 -4.99 0.03
CA HIS A 42 -3.24 -6.31 0.10
C HIS A 42 -4.45 -6.38 -0.84
N SER A 43 -4.69 -7.56 -1.40
CA SER A 43 -5.78 -7.80 -2.36
C SER A 43 -7.15 -7.46 -1.79
N GLU A 44 -7.42 -7.82 -0.54
CA GLU A 44 -8.70 -7.55 0.11
C GLU A 44 -8.92 -6.05 0.35
N LEU A 45 -7.87 -5.35 0.79
CA LEU A 45 -7.87 -3.89 0.92
C LEU A 45 -8.10 -3.20 -0.42
N HIS A 46 -7.42 -3.67 -1.48
CA HIS A 46 -7.59 -3.14 -2.83
C HIS A 46 -9.04 -3.28 -3.31
N LEU A 47 -9.68 -4.43 -3.07
CA LEU A 47 -11.08 -4.63 -3.42
C LEU A 47 -12.00 -3.70 -2.62
N LYS A 48 -11.77 -3.57 -1.30
CA LYS A 48 -12.55 -2.69 -0.44
C LYS A 48 -12.46 -1.22 -0.90
N LEU A 49 -11.26 -0.73 -1.18
CA LEU A 49 -11.05 0.63 -1.69
C LEU A 49 -11.75 0.86 -3.04
N ILE A 50 -11.77 -0.13 -3.93
CA ILE A 50 -12.52 -0.04 -5.19
C ILE A 50 -14.02 0.05 -4.93
N MET A 51 -14.56 -0.73 -3.99
CA MET A 51 -15.96 -0.66 -3.58
C MET A 51 -16.31 0.71 -3.00
N ASP A 52 -15.39 1.32 -2.27
CA ASP A 52 -15.52 2.67 -1.72
C ASP A 52 -15.22 3.78 -2.75
N ASN A 53 -15.18 3.44 -4.05
CA ASN A 53 -15.00 4.34 -5.20
C ASN A 53 -13.64 5.07 -5.26
N PHE A 54 -12.60 4.54 -4.62
CA PHE A 54 -11.26 5.08 -4.78
C PHE A 54 -10.66 4.72 -6.14
N GLN A 55 -10.01 5.70 -6.79
CA GLN A 55 -9.25 5.45 -8.00
C GLN A 55 -7.84 5.00 -7.68
N ILE A 56 -7.54 3.72 -7.95
CA ILE A 56 -6.23 3.12 -7.69
C ILE A 56 -5.52 2.83 -9.01
N LYS A 57 -4.26 3.27 -9.14
CA LYS A 57 -3.41 3.01 -10.31
C LYS A 57 -2.13 2.31 -9.89
N LYS A 58 -1.64 1.37 -10.70
CA LYS A 58 -0.31 0.78 -10.51
C LYS A 58 0.70 1.54 -11.37
N ILE A 59 1.77 2.03 -10.75
CA ILE A 59 2.86 2.68 -11.47
C ILE A 59 4.19 1.99 -11.16
N ILE A 60 5.14 2.12 -12.08
CA ILE A 60 6.51 1.66 -11.90
C ILE A 60 7.39 2.90 -11.89
N LYS A 61 8.08 3.16 -10.78
CA LYS A 61 9.04 4.27 -10.67
C LYS A 61 10.46 3.71 -10.68
N ASN A 62 11.33 4.37 -11.43
CA ASN A 62 12.76 4.08 -11.42
C ASN A 62 13.35 4.77 -10.19
N MET A 63 13.89 3.99 -9.25
CA MET A 63 14.39 4.49 -7.98
C MET A 63 15.88 4.84 -8.00
N SER A 64 16.61 4.50 -9.06
CA SER A 64 18.06 4.62 -9.04
C SER A 64 18.54 5.97 -9.56
N PRO A 65 19.30 6.74 -8.77
CA PRO A 65 20.05 7.89 -9.27
C PRO A 65 21.29 7.47 -10.08
N ILE A 66 21.66 6.19 -10.03
CA ILE A 66 22.84 5.64 -10.70
C ILE A 66 22.41 5.04 -12.05
N PRO A 67 22.94 5.51 -13.19
CA PRO A 67 22.47 5.13 -14.53
C PRO A 67 22.62 3.63 -14.86
N PHE A 68 23.45 2.88 -14.13
CA PHE A 68 23.78 1.48 -14.42
C PHE A 68 23.00 0.45 -13.58
N ILE A 69 22.31 0.88 -12.52
CA ILE A 69 21.52 -0.02 -11.67
C ILE A 69 20.06 0.38 -11.82
N LYS A 70 19.34 -0.11 -12.84
CA LYS A 70 17.90 0.14 -12.95
C LYS A 70 17.15 -0.71 -11.92
N ARG A 71 16.84 -0.13 -10.76
CA ARG A 71 15.88 -0.71 -9.82
C ARG A 71 14.52 -0.06 -10.03
N ASN A 72 13.63 -0.84 -10.63
CA ASN A 72 12.24 -0.46 -10.83
C ASN A 72 11.46 -0.88 -9.57
N LYS A 73 10.74 0.07 -8.96
CA LYS A 73 9.85 -0.23 -7.84
C LYS A 73 8.40 0.01 -8.24
N LYS A 74 7.55 -0.96 -7.91
CA LYS A 74 6.11 -0.90 -8.17
C LYS A 74 5.45 -0.14 -7.02
N TYR A 75 4.49 0.71 -7.36
CA TYR A 75 3.69 1.44 -6.41
C TYR A 75 2.22 1.36 -6.81
N TYR A 76 1.34 1.30 -5.82
CA TYR A 76 -0.07 1.60 -5.92
C TYR A 76 -0.27 3.08 -5.63
N VAL A 77 -1.10 3.74 -6.42
CA VAL A 77 -1.38 5.17 -6.29
C VAL A 77 -2.86 5.34 -6.10
N ILE A 78 -3.25 5.88 -4.95
CA ILE A 78 -4.63 6.25 -4.67
C ILE A 78 -4.77 7.74 -5.00
N ASN A 79 -5.65 8.09 -5.93
CA ASN A 79 -5.99 9.49 -6.17
C ASN A 79 -6.92 9.96 -5.06
N LEU A 80 -6.59 11.11 -4.45
CA LEU A 80 -7.28 11.66 -3.28
C LEU A 80 -8.24 12.79 -3.64
#